data_AF-A0A1G2WAB5-F1
#
_entry.id   AF-A0A1G2WAB5-F1
#
_cell.length_a   1.000
_cell.length_b   1.000
_cell.length_c   1.000
_cell.angle_alpha   90.00
_cell.angle_beta   90.00
_cell.angle_gamma   90.00
#
_symmetry.space_group_name_H-M   'P 1'
#
loop_
_entity.id
_entity.type
_entity.pdbx_description
1 polymer ?
#
loop_
_entity_poly.entity_id
_entity_poly.type
_entity_poly.pdbx_seq_one_letter_code
_entity_poly.pdbx_strand_id
1 'polypeptide(L)'
;MAITCLLFASSVYADGESRPATKGEMDFMRRVYGAFQQAAPRSGPAGWDETERAAGEVTDRVFKGVESGPMRLHYQVKWMDTAKVEAARLKREEAALSPGAAPPQADQARQQRFEELAAQIGAAAERGDMKAMERLQREMDAVGKQMFAPAEDAERQRKGEDKAMAPRDVYAKLFFTVNDSWLAFQDNYKGSNKQKPIDGNPAYRLDDNHYRENYVEWVEGNTCVVIGNWKPGARSGQKGVGSSMNLKAPHTRVQSVNVCAQAEPARARALLERIDWNPLKALLGN
;
A
#
# COMPACT_ATOMS: atom_id res chain seq x y z
N MET A 1 20.48 -47.68 -22.29
CA MET A 1 19.24 -47.42 -21.53
C MET A 1 19.29 -45.96 -21.11
N ALA A 2 18.65 -45.08 -21.89
CA ALA A 2 18.66 -43.64 -21.67
C ALA A 2 17.33 -43.22 -21.04
N ILE A 3 17.38 -42.66 -19.83
CA ILE A 3 16.22 -42.12 -19.14
C ILE A 3 16.11 -40.64 -19.51
N THR A 4 15.20 -40.33 -20.42
CA THR A 4 14.82 -38.96 -20.76
C THR A 4 13.83 -38.46 -19.70
N CYS A 5 14.32 -37.69 -18.73
CA CYS A 5 13.46 -36.91 -17.85
C CYS A 5 12.87 -35.72 -18.61
N LEU A 6 11.63 -35.85 -19.09
CA LEU A 6 10.81 -34.69 -19.46
C LEU A 6 10.41 -33.96 -18.17
N LEU A 7 11.15 -32.91 -17.83
CA LEU A 7 10.71 -31.88 -16.90
C LEU A 7 9.69 -30.99 -17.64
N PHE A 8 8.40 -31.29 -17.45
CA PHE A 8 7.35 -30.33 -17.73
C PHE A 8 7.42 -29.24 -16.64
N ALA A 9 8.15 -28.17 -16.95
CA ALA A 9 8.02 -26.91 -16.25
C ALA A 9 6.64 -26.33 -16.61
N SER A 10 5.63 -26.68 -15.82
CA SER A 10 4.35 -25.98 -15.83
C SER A 10 4.58 -24.59 -15.24
N SER A 11 4.84 -23.63 -16.12
CA SER A 11 4.69 -22.21 -15.81
C SER A 11 3.22 -21.98 -15.45
N VAL A 12 2.87 -22.13 -14.18
CA VAL A 12 1.59 -21.67 -13.64
C VAL A 12 1.64 -20.16 -13.71
N TYR A 13 1.19 -19.62 -14.84
CA TYR A 13 0.81 -18.22 -14.94
C TYR A 13 -0.27 -18.00 -13.88
N ALA A 14 0.05 -17.15 -12.91
CA ALA A 14 -0.89 -16.71 -11.87
C ALA A 14 -2.03 -15.83 -12.42
N ASP A 15 -2.09 -15.67 -13.75
CA ASP A 15 -3.18 -15.02 -14.47
C ASP A 15 -4.33 -16.01 -14.61
N GLY A 16 -5.24 -16.00 -13.64
CA GLY A 16 -6.42 -16.86 -13.70
C GLY A 16 -7.27 -16.61 -14.96
N GLU A 17 -8.14 -17.58 -15.28
CA GLU A 17 -8.87 -17.61 -16.56
C GLU A 17 -9.63 -16.29 -16.85
N SER A 18 -9.38 -15.73 -18.03
CA SER A 18 -10.12 -14.56 -18.56
C SER A 18 -11.02 -14.95 -19.73
N ARG A 19 -12.11 -14.21 -19.92
CA ARG A 19 -13.02 -14.31 -21.06
C ARG A 19 -13.20 -12.96 -21.75
N PRO A 20 -13.64 -12.93 -23.03
CA PRO A 20 -14.10 -11.69 -23.63
C PRO A 20 -15.19 -11.02 -22.78
N ALA A 21 -15.08 -9.70 -22.64
CA ALA A 21 -16.09 -8.88 -22.01
C ALA A 21 -17.33 -8.80 -22.91
N THR A 22 -18.51 -8.89 -22.32
CA THR A 22 -19.76 -8.67 -23.03
C THR A 22 -19.91 -7.19 -23.38
N LYS A 23 -20.77 -6.88 -24.35
CA LYS A 23 -21.11 -5.48 -24.68
C LYS A 23 -21.60 -4.70 -23.45
N GLY A 24 -22.46 -5.32 -22.63
CA GLY A 24 -22.98 -4.69 -21.41
C GLY A 24 -21.90 -4.39 -20.35
N GLU A 25 -20.87 -5.23 -20.25
CA GLU A 25 -19.73 -4.98 -19.35
C GLU A 25 -18.85 -3.84 -19.86
N MET A 26 -18.57 -3.78 -21.16
CA MET A 26 -17.83 -2.66 -21.76
C MET A 26 -18.60 -1.34 -21.65
N ASP A 27 -19.92 -1.36 -21.87
CA ASP A 27 -20.78 -0.18 -21.72
C ASP A 27 -20.85 0.27 -20.26
N PHE A 28 -20.89 -0.67 -19.31
CA PHE A 28 -20.79 -0.40 -17.89
C PHE A 28 -19.45 0.28 -17.54
N MET A 29 -18.33 -0.28 -17.97
CA MET A 29 -17.00 0.29 -17.75
C MET A 29 -16.89 1.72 -18.29
N ARG A 30 -17.32 1.92 -19.55
CA ARG A 30 -17.29 3.24 -20.20
C ARG A 30 -18.13 4.27 -19.43
N ARG A 31 -19.33 3.90 -19.01
CA ARG A 31 -20.21 4.77 -18.23
C ARG A 31 -19.59 5.16 -16.89
N VAL A 32 -19.04 4.19 -16.15
CA VAL A 32 -18.44 4.43 -14.84
C VAL A 32 -17.17 5.27 -14.94
N TYR A 33 -16.25 4.93 -15.85
CA TYR A 33 -15.02 5.72 -16.03
C TYR A 33 -15.30 7.13 -16.53
N GLY A 34 -16.27 7.31 -17.43
CA GLY A 34 -16.71 8.64 -17.86
C GLY A 34 -17.22 9.49 -16.69
N ALA A 35 -18.03 8.90 -15.80
CA ALA A 35 -18.49 9.59 -14.59
C ALA A 35 -17.34 9.93 -13.63
N PHE A 36 -16.37 9.02 -13.44
CA PHE A 36 -15.19 9.30 -12.62
C PHE A 36 -14.33 10.43 -13.19
N GLN A 37 -14.07 10.42 -14.50
CA GLN A 37 -13.30 11.47 -15.17
C GLN A 37 -13.99 12.83 -15.12
N GLN A 38 -15.32 12.86 -15.28
CA GLN A 38 -16.11 14.09 -15.17
C GLN A 38 -16.12 14.62 -13.73
N ALA A 39 -16.22 13.73 -12.74
CA ALA A 39 -16.26 14.10 -11.33
C ALA A 39 -14.91 14.58 -10.78
N ALA A 40 -13.81 14.00 -11.28
CA ALA A 40 -12.47 14.28 -10.78
C ALA A 40 -12.04 15.73 -11.05
N PRO A 41 -11.44 16.43 -10.06
CA PRO A 41 -10.93 17.76 -10.28
C PRO A 41 -9.81 17.75 -11.34
N ARG A 42 -9.80 18.79 -12.18
CA ARG A 42 -8.82 18.97 -13.26
C ARG A 42 -7.42 19.37 -12.77
N SER A 43 -7.31 19.89 -11.55
CA SER A 43 -6.04 20.32 -10.97
C SER A 43 -5.93 19.88 -9.52
N GLY A 44 -4.71 19.61 -9.07
CA GLY A 44 -4.40 19.25 -7.70
C GLY A 44 -4.40 20.44 -6.74
N PRO A 45 -3.80 20.28 -5.55
CA PRO A 45 -3.45 21.41 -4.69
C PRO A 45 -2.58 22.43 -5.42
N ALA A 46 -2.65 23.70 -5.00
CA ALA A 46 -1.87 24.76 -5.63
C ALA A 46 -0.36 24.49 -5.52
N GLY A 47 0.35 24.64 -6.64
CA GLY A 47 1.80 24.41 -6.72
C GLY A 47 2.23 22.94 -6.74
N TRP A 48 1.28 21.99 -6.82
CA TRP A 48 1.59 20.57 -6.88
C TRP A 48 1.42 20.03 -8.30
N ASP A 49 2.29 19.10 -8.67
CA ASP A 49 2.30 18.48 -9.99
C ASP A 49 1.35 17.27 -10.02
N GLU A 50 0.63 17.09 -11.12
CA GLU A 50 -0.09 15.85 -11.36
C GLU A 50 0.89 14.79 -11.84
N THR A 51 1.13 13.78 -11.01
CA THR A 51 2.07 12.69 -11.32
C THR A 51 1.36 11.49 -11.92
N GLU A 52 0.05 11.37 -11.70
CA GLU A 52 -0.70 10.22 -12.20
C GLU A 52 -2.17 10.57 -12.39
N ARG A 53 -2.74 10.10 -13.50
CA ARG A 53 -4.17 10.06 -13.74
C ARG A 53 -4.52 8.81 -14.51
N ALA A 54 -5.40 7.99 -13.97
CA ALA A 54 -5.88 6.83 -14.68
C ALA A 54 -6.60 7.25 -15.98
N ALA A 55 -6.35 6.54 -17.07
CA ALA A 55 -7.02 6.78 -18.35
C ALA A 55 -8.48 6.26 -18.37
N GLY A 56 -8.86 5.40 -17.41
CA GLY A 56 -10.19 4.77 -17.38
C GLY A 56 -10.36 3.74 -18.48
N GLU A 57 -9.41 2.81 -18.59
CA GLU A 57 -9.34 1.86 -19.70
C GLU A 57 -10.50 0.85 -19.65
N VAL A 58 -11.27 0.83 -20.75
CA VAL A 58 -12.26 -0.22 -20.99
C VAL A 58 -11.52 -1.43 -21.55
N THR A 59 -11.50 -2.52 -20.78
CA THR A 59 -10.89 -3.79 -21.21
C THR A 59 -11.88 -4.62 -22.03
N ASP A 60 -11.37 -5.28 -23.07
CA ASP A 60 -12.09 -6.26 -23.87
C ASP A 60 -12.09 -7.66 -23.22
N ARG A 61 -11.40 -7.83 -22.09
CA ARG A 61 -11.35 -9.07 -21.31
C ARG A 61 -11.69 -8.82 -19.84
N VAL A 62 -12.43 -9.76 -19.26
CA VAL A 62 -12.75 -9.78 -17.83
C VAL A 62 -12.43 -11.15 -17.24
N PHE A 63 -12.21 -11.20 -15.93
CA PHE A 63 -12.01 -12.46 -15.21
C PHE A 63 -13.26 -13.34 -15.28
N LYS A 64 -13.07 -14.65 -15.43
CA LYS A 64 -14.19 -15.61 -15.40
C LYS A 64 -14.82 -15.65 -14.00
N GLY A 65 -16.14 -15.50 -13.90
CA GLY A 65 -16.82 -15.41 -12.61
C GLY A 65 -16.96 -13.98 -12.07
N VAL A 66 -16.61 -12.95 -12.84
CA VAL A 66 -16.89 -11.54 -12.48
C VAL A 66 -18.40 -11.29 -12.26
N GLU A 67 -19.24 -12.10 -12.89
CA GLU A 67 -20.70 -12.10 -12.72
C GLU A 67 -21.20 -12.62 -11.36
N SER A 68 -20.32 -13.24 -10.55
CA SER A 68 -20.69 -13.78 -9.23
C SER A 68 -21.02 -12.71 -8.19
N GLY A 69 -20.69 -11.45 -8.46
CA GLY A 69 -21.01 -10.32 -7.61
C GLY A 69 -20.94 -9.00 -8.38
N PRO A 70 -21.24 -7.87 -7.71
CA PRO A 70 -21.19 -6.57 -8.34
C PRO A 70 -19.79 -6.28 -8.91
N MET A 71 -19.72 -5.89 -10.19
CA MET A 71 -18.47 -5.53 -10.85
C MET A 71 -17.89 -4.28 -10.19
N ARG A 72 -16.63 -4.38 -9.74
CA ARG A 72 -15.91 -3.29 -9.08
C ARG A 72 -14.98 -2.62 -10.07
N LEU A 73 -14.99 -1.29 -10.09
CA LEU A 73 -14.07 -0.48 -10.88
C LEU A 73 -13.46 0.58 -9.98
N HIS A 74 -12.19 0.90 -10.25
CA HIS A 74 -11.42 1.87 -9.50
C HIS A 74 -10.79 2.88 -10.45
N TYR A 75 -10.67 4.13 -10.02
CA TYR A 75 -10.02 5.21 -10.76
C TYR A 75 -9.22 6.06 -9.79
N GLN A 76 -8.03 6.50 -10.21
CA GLN A 76 -7.18 7.30 -9.34
C GLN A 76 -6.57 8.51 -10.03
N VAL A 77 -6.32 9.54 -9.21
CA VAL A 77 -5.52 10.71 -9.57
C VAL A 77 -4.56 10.98 -8.43
N LYS A 78 -3.29 11.26 -8.74
CA LYS A 78 -2.24 11.54 -7.76
C LYS A 78 -1.53 12.84 -8.11
N TRP A 79 -1.32 13.64 -7.08
CA TRP A 79 -0.49 14.83 -7.12
C TRP A 79 0.67 14.73 -6.12
N MET A 80 1.73 15.48 -6.40
CA MET A 80 2.95 15.54 -5.58
C MET A 80 3.46 16.97 -5.44
N ASP A 81 3.93 17.31 -4.24
CA ASP A 81 4.74 18.49 -4.00
C ASP A 81 6.20 18.20 -4.39
N THR A 82 6.49 18.25 -5.69
CA THR A 82 7.82 17.89 -6.22
C THR A 82 8.92 18.72 -5.59
N ALA A 83 8.68 20.03 -5.38
CA ALA A 83 9.66 20.92 -4.77
C ALA A 83 10.02 20.48 -3.34
N LYS A 84 9.02 20.12 -2.53
CA LYS A 84 9.24 19.66 -1.15
C LYS A 84 9.86 18.27 -1.09
N VAL A 85 9.50 17.38 -2.02
CA VAL A 85 10.14 16.05 -2.14
C VAL A 85 11.62 16.18 -2.50
N GLU A 86 11.94 17.01 -3.50
CA GLU A 86 13.33 17.24 -3.91
C GLU A 86 14.15 17.92 -2.82
N ALA A 87 13.61 18.92 -2.13
CA ALA A 87 14.29 19.57 -1.01
C ALA A 87 14.62 18.56 0.11
N ALA A 88 13.71 17.65 0.42
CA ALA A 88 13.95 16.61 1.42
C ALA A 88 14.93 15.53 0.93
N ARG A 89 14.95 15.21 -0.37
CA ARG A 89 15.96 14.34 -0.96
C ARG A 89 17.37 14.93 -0.84
N LEU A 90 17.55 16.19 -1.26
CA LEU A 90 18.84 16.89 -1.19
C LEU A 90 19.35 16.96 0.26
N LYS A 91 18.48 17.30 1.22
CA LYS A 91 18.84 17.33 2.65
C LYS A 91 19.32 15.98 3.17
N ARG A 92 18.74 14.87 2.70
CA ARG A 92 19.19 13.51 3.05
C ARG A 92 20.53 13.16 2.43
N GLU A 93 20.75 13.55 1.18
CA GLU A 93 22.03 13.37 0.49
C GLU A 93 23.15 14.12 1.20
N GLU A 94 22.91 15.36 1.62
CA GLU A 94 23.86 16.14 2.44
C GLU A 94 24.16 15.47 3.79
N ALA A 95 23.13 14.93 4.46
CA ALA A 95 23.31 14.21 5.72
C ALA A 95 24.14 12.92 5.52
N ALA A 96 23.93 12.20 4.43
CA ALA A 96 24.66 10.96 4.12
C ALA A 96 26.16 11.19 3.82
N LEU A 97 26.55 12.39 3.41
CA LEU A 97 27.95 12.77 3.17
C LEU A 97 28.69 13.20 4.45
N SER A 98 28.00 13.28 5.60
CA SER A 98 28.61 13.72 6.85
C SER A 98 29.56 12.66 7.44
N PRO A 99 30.69 13.04 8.07
CA PRO A 99 31.77 12.12 8.51
C PRO A 99 31.39 11.02 9.53
N GLY A 100 30.13 10.90 9.94
CA GLY A 100 29.61 9.84 10.83
C GLY A 100 28.74 8.78 10.13
N ALA A 101 28.50 8.88 8.82
CA ALA A 101 27.59 8.00 8.09
C ALA A 101 28.19 6.65 7.67
N ALA A 102 29.52 6.50 7.74
CA ALA A 102 30.21 5.26 7.39
C ALA A 102 29.85 4.14 8.38
N PRO A 103 29.52 2.92 7.90
CA PRO A 103 29.29 1.79 8.80
C PRO A 103 30.55 1.51 9.63
N PRO A 104 30.40 1.18 10.92
CA PRO A 104 31.54 0.77 11.73
C PRO A 104 32.20 -0.46 11.08
N GLN A 105 33.52 -0.40 10.90
CA GLN A 105 34.28 -1.54 10.39
C GLN A 105 34.23 -2.68 11.40
N ALA A 106 34.12 -3.92 10.89
CA ALA A 106 34.22 -5.10 11.73
C ALA A 106 35.59 -5.14 12.41
N ASP A 107 35.57 -5.33 13.72
CA ASP A 107 36.76 -5.45 14.55
C ASP A 107 37.55 -6.71 14.16
N GLN A 108 38.77 -6.51 13.65
CA GLN A 108 39.63 -7.56 13.13
C GLN A 108 39.85 -8.72 14.13
N ALA A 109 39.88 -8.41 15.43
CA ALA A 109 40.04 -9.42 16.48
C ALA A 109 38.81 -10.34 16.58
N ARG A 110 37.60 -9.79 16.41
CA ARG A 110 36.36 -10.58 16.42
C ARG A 110 36.20 -11.42 15.15
N GLN A 111 36.61 -10.90 13.99
CA GLN A 111 36.65 -11.68 12.74
C GLN A 111 37.55 -12.91 12.87
N GLN A 112 38.78 -12.72 13.36
CA GLN A 112 39.72 -13.83 13.59
C GLN A 112 39.13 -14.86 14.57
N ARG A 113 38.50 -14.40 15.66
CA ARG A 113 37.86 -15.31 16.61
C ARG A 113 36.71 -16.12 16.00
N PHE A 114 35.94 -15.53 15.10
CA PHE A 114 34.86 -16.21 14.39
C PHE A 114 35.40 -17.32 13.47
N GLU A 115 36.46 -17.03 12.72
CA GLU A 115 37.14 -18.01 11.85
C GLU A 115 37.76 -19.16 12.64
N GLU A 116 38.39 -18.87 13.79
CA GLU A 116 38.91 -19.89 14.70
C GLU A 116 37.81 -20.83 15.23
N LEU A 117 36.65 -20.27 15.61
CA LEU A 117 35.52 -21.06 16.10
C LEU A 117 34.94 -21.94 14.99
N ALA A 118 34.84 -21.43 13.76
CA ALA A 118 34.40 -22.20 12.60
C ALA A 118 35.35 -23.40 12.32
N ALA A 119 36.66 -23.18 12.39
CA ALA A 119 37.65 -24.25 12.24
C ALA A 119 37.53 -25.32 13.35
N GLN A 120 37.31 -24.90 14.61
CA GLN A 120 37.12 -25.81 15.74
C GLN A 120 35.83 -26.64 15.61
N ILE A 121 34.75 -26.06 15.07
CA ILE A 121 33.52 -26.79 14.78
C ILE A 121 33.77 -27.86 13.71
N GLY A 122 34.47 -27.53 12.62
CA GLY A 122 34.84 -28.50 11.58
C GLY A 122 35.62 -29.69 12.15
N ALA A 123 36.65 -29.41 12.97
CA ALA A 123 37.43 -30.45 13.61
C ALA A 123 36.62 -31.30 14.63
N ALA A 124 35.63 -30.71 15.31
CA ALA A 124 34.74 -31.46 16.20
C ALA A 124 33.75 -32.35 15.44
N ALA A 125 33.26 -31.88 14.28
CA ALA A 125 32.38 -32.64 13.40
C ALA A 125 33.07 -33.87 12.81
N GLU A 126 34.32 -33.74 12.37
CA GLU A 126 35.13 -34.88 11.90
C GLU A 126 35.31 -35.97 12.96
N ARG A 127 35.30 -35.60 14.24
CA ARG A 127 35.41 -36.52 15.39
C ARG A 127 34.06 -37.01 15.92
N GLY A 128 32.94 -36.55 15.37
CA GLY A 128 31.60 -36.87 15.87
C GLY A 128 31.29 -36.33 17.28
N ASP A 129 32.00 -35.30 17.75
CA ASP A 129 31.82 -34.73 19.08
C ASP A 129 30.70 -33.68 19.09
N MET A 130 29.46 -34.17 19.14
CA MET A 130 28.25 -33.33 19.11
C MET A 130 28.19 -32.34 20.27
N LYS A 131 28.72 -32.70 21.45
CA LYS A 131 28.70 -31.84 22.63
C LYS A 131 29.66 -30.66 22.47
N ALA A 132 30.84 -30.90 21.90
CA ALA A 132 31.76 -29.82 21.57
C ALA A 132 31.21 -28.91 20.47
N MET A 133 30.56 -29.47 19.45
CA MET A 133 29.92 -28.70 18.38
C MET A 133 28.86 -27.74 18.94
N GLU A 134 27.93 -28.21 19.78
CA GLU A 134 26.89 -27.36 20.37
C GLU A 134 27.46 -26.24 21.27
N ARG A 135 28.55 -26.51 22.00
CA ARG A 135 29.23 -25.47 22.79
C ARG A 135 29.86 -24.42 21.89
N LEU A 136 30.64 -24.85 20.89
CA LEU A 136 31.33 -23.97 19.96
C LEU A 136 30.37 -23.15 19.09
N GLN A 137 29.23 -23.74 18.69
CA GLN A 137 28.18 -23.04 17.97
C GLN A 137 27.62 -21.87 18.80
N ARG A 138 27.35 -22.08 20.09
CA ARG A 138 26.87 -20.99 20.98
C ARG A 138 27.90 -19.88 21.17
N GLU A 139 29.18 -20.23 21.25
CA GLU A 139 30.26 -19.25 21.30
C GLU A 139 30.37 -18.47 19.98
N MET A 140 30.25 -19.15 18.86
CA MET A 140 30.26 -18.54 17.53
C MET A 140 29.05 -17.62 17.32
N ASP A 141 27.86 -18.00 17.79
CA ASP A 141 26.67 -17.16 17.77
C ASP A 141 26.83 -15.91 18.65
N ALA A 142 27.48 -16.03 19.82
CA ALA A 142 27.75 -14.90 20.70
C ALA A 142 28.75 -13.91 20.07
N VAL A 143 29.82 -14.42 19.47
CA VAL A 143 30.80 -13.60 18.73
C VAL A 143 30.14 -12.96 17.50
N GLY A 144 29.34 -13.71 16.74
CA GLY A 144 28.56 -13.22 15.61
C GLY A 144 27.65 -12.07 16.00
N LYS A 145 26.86 -12.20 17.09
CA LYS A 145 26.02 -11.10 17.59
C LYS A 145 26.83 -9.84 17.90
N GLN A 146 28.00 -9.98 18.51
CA GLN A 146 28.87 -8.83 18.79
C GLN A 146 29.48 -8.22 17.53
N MET A 147 29.75 -9.03 16.50
CA MET A 147 30.27 -8.55 15.22
C MET A 147 29.23 -7.75 14.43
N PHE A 148 27.97 -8.20 14.43
CA PHE A 148 26.91 -7.59 13.63
C PHE A 148 26.12 -6.50 14.37
N ALA A 149 26.10 -6.49 15.72
CA ALA A 149 25.36 -5.49 16.51
C ALA A 149 25.68 -4.02 16.13
N PRO A 150 26.96 -3.61 15.93
CA PRO A 150 27.25 -2.23 15.49
C PRO A 150 26.65 -1.89 14.12
N ALA A 151 26.58 -2.85 13.20
CA ALA A 151 25.99 -2.65 11.88
C ALA A 151 24.46 -2.57 11.96
N GLU A 152 23.83 -3.42 12.78
CA GLU A 152 22.38 -3.41 13.05
C GLU A 152 21.94 -2.11 13.75
N ASP A 153 22.72 -1.63 14.74
CA ASP A 153 22.46 -0.37 15.42
C ASP A 153 22.62 0.83 14.48
N ALA A 154 23.67 0.83 13.65
CA ALA A 154 23.86 1.85 12.61
C ALA A 154 22.73 1.83 11.57
N GLU A 155 22.24 0.65 11.16
CA GLU A 155 21.08 0.53 10.27
C GLU A 155 19.81 1.06 10.94
N ARG A 156 19.56 0.71 12.20
CA ARG A 156 18.40 1.20 12.97
C ARG A 156 18.44 2.72 13.12
N GLN A 157 19.61 3.27 13.42
CA GLN A 157 19.82 4.71 13.51
C GLN A 157 19.55 5.38 12.16
N ARG A 158 20.14 4.87 11.07
CA ARG A 158 19.89 5.38 9.70
C ARG A 158 18.41 5.36 9.33
N LYS A 159 17.70 4.25 9.60
CA LYS A 159 16.24 4.16 9.38
C LYS A 159 15.46 5.19 10.21
N GLY A 160 15.89 5.45 11.44
CA GLY A 160 15.31 6.47 12.30
C GLY A 160 15.52 7.89 11.76
N GLU A 161 16.73 8.18 11.28
CA GLU A 161 17.10 9.45 10.66
C GLU A 161 16.33 9.67 9.34
N ASP A 162 16.26 8.66 8.48
CA ASP A 162 15.47 8.68 7.25
C ASP A 162 13.99 8.98 7.54
N LYS A 163 13.41 8.30 8.54
CA LYS A 163 12.03 8.54 8.97
C LYS A 163 11.81 9.96 9.48
N ALA A 164 12.78 10.51 10.23
CA ALA A 164 12.72 11.87 10.76
C ALA A 164 12.88 12.94 9.65
N MET A 165 13.64 12.63 8.60
CA MET A 165 13.85 13.52 7.46
C MET A 165 12.81 13.37 6.35
N ALA A 166 12.07 12.25 6.32
CA ALA A 166 11.04 12.00 5.32
C ALA A 166 9.95 13.10 5.39
N PRO A 167 9.64 13.76 4.27
CA PRO A 167 8.69 14.85 4.29
C PRO A 167 7.26 14.30 4.45
N ARG A 168 6.45 15.00 5.24
CA ARG A 168 5.00 14.76 5.37
C ARG A 168 4.22 15.66 4.44
N ASP A 169 2.97 15.31 4.14
CA ASP A 169 2.09 16.14 3.31
C ASP A 169 2.74 16.57 2.00
N VAL A 170 3.22 15.58 1.23
CA VAL A 170 3.83 15.75 -0.08
C VAL A 170 3.09 15.01 -1.20
N TYR A 171 2.12 14.17 -0.83
CA TYR A 171 1.28 13.44 -1.76
C TYR A 171 -0.19 13.64 -1.45
N ALA A 172 -0.99 13.73 -2.51
CA ALA A 172 -2.42 13.78 -2.44
C ALA A 172 -2.97 12.84 -3.49
N LYS A 173 -3.87 11.93 -3.09
CA LYS A 173 -4.49 10.98 -4.02
C LYS A 173 -5.99 11.02 -3.87
N LEU A 174 -6.71 10.96 -4.98
CA LEU A 174 -8.13 10.67 -5.01
C LEU A 174 -8.33 9.26 -5.57
N PHE A 175 -9.11 8.45 -4.86
CA PHE A 175 -9.52 7.11 -5.27
C PHE A 175 -11.03 7.10 -5.41
N PHE A 176 -11.54 6.77 -6.58
CA PHE A 176 -12.96 6.58 -6.85
C PHE A 176 -13.21 5.09 -7.03
N THR A 177 -14.20 4.55 -6.33
CA THR A 177 -14.56 3.13 -6.45
C THR A 177 -16.07 2.97 -6.55
N VAL A 178 -16.53 2.10 -7.46
CA VAL A 178 -17.91 1.61 -7.45
C VAL A 178 -17.98 0.19 -6.90
N ASN A 179 -19.12 -0.12 -6.29
CA ASN A 179 -19.44 -1.46 -5.78
C ASN A 179 -18.46 -1.99 -4.74
N ASP A 180 -17.79 -1.08 -4.03
CA ASP A 180 -17.08 -1.45 -2.83
C ASP A 180 -18.08 -1.72 -1.70
N SER A 181 -17.70 -2.66 -0.83
CA SER A 181 -18.57 -3.27 0.16
C SER A 181 -18.26 -2.85 1.59
N TRP A 182 -17.03 -2.37 1.85
CA TRP A 182 -16.55 -2.19 3.21
C TRP A 182 -15.42 -1.17 3.30
N LEU A 183 -15.57 -0.18 4.19
CA LEU A 183 -14.48 0.67 4.65
C LEU A 183 -14.16 0.31 6.10
N ALA A 184 -12.94 -0.17 6.31
CA ALA A 184 -12.49 -0.63 7.61
C ALA A 184 -11.90 0.52 8.44
N PHE A 185 -12.20 0.53 9.73
CA PHE A 185 -11.61 1.46 10.69
C PHE A 185 -10.47 0.76 11.46
N GLN A 186 -9.39 1.47 11.76
CA GLN A 186 -8.35 0.92 12.65
C GLN A 186 -8.81 0.91 14.11
N ASP A 187 -8.46 -0.15 14.84
CA ASP A 187 -8.94 -0.43 16.20
C ASP A 187 -8.40 0.53 17.27
N ASN A 188 -7.33 1.25 16.97
CA ASN A 188 -6.61 2.16 17.86
C ASN A 188 -7.18 3.60 17.89
N TYR A 189 -8.25 3.90 17.16
CA TYR A 189 -8.79 5.26 17.08
C TYR A 189 -9.84 5.58 18.16
N LYS A 190 -9.60 6.67 18.91
CA LYS A 190 -10.37 7.08 20.09
C LYS A 190 -11.51 8.06 19.82
N GLY A 191 -11.83 8.35 18.54
CA GLY A 191 -12.83 9.34 18.13
C GLY A 191 -13.93 8.79 17.21
N SER A 192 -14.90 9.65 16.90
CA SER A 192 -15.87 9.40 15.83
C SER A 192 -15.17 9.57 14.49
N ASN A 193 -14.98 8.48 13.74
CA ASN A 193 -14.48 8.56 12.35
C ASN A 193 -15.40 9.40 11.46
N LYS A 194 -16.64 9.63 11.87
CA LYS A 194 -17.62 10.43 11.12
C LYS A 194 -17.20 11.90 11.10
N GLN A 195 -17.12 12.44 9.90
CA GLN A 195 -16.83 13.84 9.60
C GLN A 195 -18.13 14.59 9.29
N LYS A 196 -18.04 15.92 9.20
CA LYS A 196 -19.14 16.72 8.61
C LYS A 196 -19.38 16.25 7.18
N PRO A 197 -20.65 16.05 6.75
CA PRO A 197 -20.97 15.67 5.39
C PRO A 197 -20.28 16.54 4.33
N ILE A 198 -19.98 15.93 3.19
CA ILE A 198 -19.43 16.61 2.01
C ILE A 198 -20.45 16.42 0.89
N ASP A 199 -20.93 17.53 0.35
CA ASP A 199 -22.00 17.54 -0.66
C ASP A 199 -23.27 16.75 -0.24
N GLY A 200 -23.61 16.84 1.05
CA GLY A 200 -24.73 16.14 1.67
C GLY A 200 -24.50 14.65 1.94
N ASN A 201 -23.36 14.08 1.53
CA ASN A 201 -23.06 12.67 1.72
C ASN A 201 -22.28 12.41 3.02
N PRO A 202 -22.48 11.25 3.67
CA PRO A 202 -21.67 10.85 4.82
C PRO A 202 -20.17 10.81 4.48
N ALA A 203 -19.36 11.37 5.36
CA ALA A 203 -17.91 11.39 5.24
C ALA A 203 -17.26 10.77 6.48
N TYR A 204 -16.14 10.08 6.27
CA TYR A 204 -15.38 9.39 7.31
C TYR A 204 -13.89 9.68 7.18
N ARG A 205 -13.17 9.78 8.30
CA ARG A 205 -11.71 9.79 8.35
C ARG A 205 -11.22 8.40 8.75
N LEU A 206 -10.31 7.86 7.95
CA LEU A 206 -9.56 6.64 8.20
C LEU A 206 -8.12 7.07 8.51
N ASP A 207 -7.79 7.18 9.79
CA ASP A 207 -6.43 7.54 10.20
C ASP A 207 -5.52 6.31 10.07
N ASP A 208 -4.83 6.24 8.94
CA ASP A 208 -3.87 5.19 8.57
C ASP A 208 -2.48 5.80 8.32
N ASN A 209 -2.10 6.73 9.18
CA ASN A 209 -0.83 7.44 9.08
C ASN A 209 0.32 6.48 9.41
N HIS A 210 1.15 6.13 8.43
CA HIS A 210 2.29 5.25 8.64
C HIS A 210 3.49 5.64 7.77
N TYR A 211 4.67 5.25 8.22
CA TYR A 211 5.92 5.43 7.48
C TYR A 211 6.22 4.15 6.68
N ARG A 212 6.52 4.30 5.38
CA ARG A 212 6.94 3.19 4.52
C ARG A 212 8.44 3.22 4.34
N GLU A 213 9.15 2.33 5.05
CA GLU A 213 10.61 2.26 5.06
C GLU A 213 11.20 2.11 3.64
N ASN A 214 10.65 1.22 2.82
CA ASN A 214 11.17 0.93 1.47
C ASN A 214 11.10 2.13 0.49
N TYR A 215 10.26 3.11 0.77
CA TYR A 215 10.06 4.28 -0.08
C TYR A 215 10.48 5.59 0.62
N VAL A 216 10.94 5.49 1.89
CA VAL A 216 11.27 6.63 2.76
C VAL A 216 10.21 7.73 2.69
N GLU A 217 8.95 7.34 2.90
CA GLU A 217 7.82 8.24 2.75
C GLU A 217 6.79 8.08 3.86
N TRP A 218 6.14 9.19 4.21
CA TRP A 218 4.95 9.18 5.04
C TRP A 218 3.70 8.99 4.19
N VAL A 219 2.85 8.05 4.60
CA VAL A 219 1.52 7.85 4.06
C VAL A 219 0.54 8.53 5.02
N GLU A 220 -0.20 9.51 4.49
CA GLU A 220 -1.26 10.15 5.25
C GLU A 220 -2.55 9.33 5.20
N GLY A 221 -3.45 9.58 6.15
CA GLY A 221 -4.74 8.91 6.24
C GLY A 221 -5.70 9.33 5.12
N ASN A 222 -6.83 8.62 5.05
CA ASN A 222 -7.84 8.81 4.02
C ASN A 222 -9.07 9.50 4.59
N THR A 223 -9.58 10.52 3.89
CA THR A 223 -10.95 11.00 4.12
C THR A 223 -11.84 10.44 3.02
N CYS A 224 -12.86 9.67 3.37
CA CYS A 224 -13.73 8.98 2.41
C CYS A 224 -15.16 9.51 2.48
N VAL A 225 -15.75 9.79 1.33
CA VAL A 225 -17.18 10.08 1.17
C VAL A 225 -17.84 8.87 0.54
N VAL A 226 -19.01 8.50 1.05
CA VAL A 226 -19.75 7.34 0.56
C VAL A 226 -21.14 7.72 0.07
N ILE A 227 -21.55 7.13 -1.05
CA ILE A 227 -22.86 7.32 -1.69
C ILE A 227 -23.53 5.95 -1.84
N GLY A 228 -24.83 5.90 -1.53
CA GLY A 228 -25.62 4.66 -1.49
C GLY A 228 -25.95 4.21 -0.07
N ASN A 229 -26.34 2.94 0.09
CA ASN A 229 -26.83 2.41 1.36
C ASN A 229 -25.70 1.91 2.27
N TRP A 230 -24.90 2.86 2.78
CA TRP A 230 -23.80 2.60 3.71
C TRP A 230 -24.27 2.70 5.16
N LYS A 231 -23.90 1.72 5.99
CA LYS A 231 -24.26 1.67 7.41
C LYS A 231 -23.05 1.31 8.27
N PRO A 232 -22.91 1.90 9.47
CA PRO A 232 -21.95 1.44 10.46
C PRO A 232 -22.17 -0.04 10.79
N GLY A 233 -21.08 -0.76 11.01
CA GLY A 233 -21.13 -2.17 11.40
C GLY A 233 -19.77 -2.68 11.88
N ALA A 234 -19.68 -4.00 12.03
CA ALA A 234 -18.42 -4.69 12.27
C ALA A 234 -18.31 -5.91 11.35
N ARG A 235 -17.11 -6.18 10.82
CA ARG A 235 -16.79 -7.35 10.01
C ARG A 235 -15.56 -8.03 10.61
N SER A 236 -15.71 -9.30 11.01
CA SER A 236 -14.63 -10.07 11.64
C SER A 236 -13.98 -9.37 12.85
N GLY A 237 -14.78 -8.70 13.68
CA GLY A 237 -14.30 -7.95 14.86
C GLY A 237 -13.85 -6.52 14.56
N GLN A 238 -13.57 -6.18 13.30
CA GLN A 238 -13.15 -4.84 12.90
C GLN A 238 -14.34 -3.92 12.69
N LYS A 239 -14.33 -2.74 13.31
CA LYS A 239 -15.36 -1.71 13.09
C LYS A 239 -15.21 -1.10 11.70
N GLY A 240 -16.32 -0.64 11.12
CA GLY A 240 -16.30 0.00 9.81
C GLY A 240 -17.66 0.48 9.35
N VAL A 241 -17.74 0.80 8.07
CA VAL A 241 -19.01 1.07 7.37
C VAL A 241 -19.11 0.15 6.16
N GLY A 242 -20.27 -0.50 6.03
CA GLY A 242 -20.54 -1.46 4.96
C GLY A 242 -21.67 -1.00 4.05
N SER A 243 -21.55 -1.33 2.77
CA SER A 243 -22.63 -1.16 1.79
C SER A 243 -23.52 -2.40 1.79
N SER A 244 -24.84 -2.21 1.86
CA SER A 244 -25.82 -3.29 1.73
C SER A 244 -26.05 -3.63 0.25
N MET A 245 -25.15 -4.40 -0.35
CA MET A 245 -25.24 -4.81 -1.76
C MET A 245 -26.26 -5.94 -1.97
N ASN A 246 -27.07 -5.83 -3.02
CA ASN A 246 -27.91 -6.90 -3.53
C ASN A 246 -27.12 -7.76 -4.53
N LEU A 247 -26.71 -8.95 -4.09
CA LEU A 247 -25.97 -9.91 -4.92
C LEU A 247 -26.81 -10.55 -6.04
N LYS A 248 -28.14 -10.38 -6.00
CA LYS A 248 -29.04 -10.85 -7.08
C LYS A 248 -29.25 -9.80 -8.18
N ALA A 249 -28.78 -8.57 -7.98
CA ALA A 249 -28.84 -7.55 -9.03
C ALA A 249 -27.83 -7.88 -10.14
N PRO A 250 -28.03 -7.39 -11.38
CA PRO A 250 -27.01 -7.50 -12.42
C PRO A 250 -25.65 -7.01 -11.93
N HIS A 251 -24.57 -7.74 -12.24
CA HIS A 251 -23.23 -7.37 -11.79
C HIS A 251 -22.78 -6.02 -12.37
N THR A 252 -23.34 -5.61 -13.50
CA THR A 252 -23.14 -4.31 -14.13
C THR A 252 -24.03 -3.19 -13.55
N ARG A 253 -24.64 -3.38 -12.38
CA ARG A 253 -25.36 -2.33 -11.66
C ARG A 253 -24.47 -1.66 -10.62
N VAL A 254 -24.47 -0.33 -10.58
CA VAL A 254 -23.82 0.42 -9.51
C VAL A 254 -24.75 0.47 -8.29
N GLN A 255 -24.25 0.02 -7.14
CA GLN A 255 -24.98 -0.08 -5.88
C GLN A 255 -24.36 0.78 -4.77
N SER A 256 -23.07 1.05 -4.87
CA SER A 256 -22.33 1.96 -4.00
C SER A 256 -21.28 2.72 -4.78
N VAL A 257 -20.99 3.93 -4.32
CA VAL A 257 -19.82 4.70 -4.73
C VAL A 257 -19.07 5.10 -3.46
N ASN A 258 -17.75 5.01 -3.48
CA ASN A 258 -16.90 5.68 -2.51
C ASN A 258 -15.88 6.56 -3.24
N VAL A 259 -15.52 7.66 -2.59
CA VAL A 259 -14.38 8.47 -3.01
C VAL A 259 -13.54 8.79 -1.79
N CYS A 260 -12.27 8.39 -1.82
CA CYS A 260 -11.32 8.61 -0.74
C CYS A 260 -10.20 9.56 -1.19
N ALA A 261 -9.89 10.54 -0.33
CA ALA A 261 -8.74 11.41 -0.47
C ALA A 261 -7.66 11.02 0.54
N GLN A 262 -6.52 10.51 0.06
CA GLN A 262 -5.32 10.32 0.87
C GLN A 262 -4.52 11.63 0.89
N ALA A 263 -4.54 12.31 2.03
CA ALA A 263 -3.76 13.53 2.30
C ALA A 263 -3.93 13.92 3.79
N GLU A 264 -3.21 14.96 4.21
CA GLU A 264 -3.50 15.66 5.47
C GLU A 264 -4.97 16.08 5.55
N PRO A 265 -5.61 16.09 6.74
CA PRO A 265 -7.06 16.20 6.88
C PRO A 265 -7.70 17.39 6.16
N ALA A 266 -7.09 18.58 6.27
CA ALA A 266 -7.59 19.80 5.62
C ALA A 266 -7.49 19.71 4.09
N ARG A 267 -6.37 19.19 3.58
CA ARG A 267 -6.12 19.03 2.13
C ARG A 267 -7.03 17.96 1.54
N ALA A 268 -7.20 16.83 2.24
CA ALA A 268 -8.11 15.77 1.86
C ALA A 268 -9.54 16.30 1.73
N ARG A 269 -10.01 17.08 2.71
CA ARG A 269 -11.33 17.70 2.66
C ARG A 269 -11.46 18.69 1.50
N ALA A 270 -10.49 19.59 1.32
CA ALA A 270 -10.51 20.57 0.23
C ALA A 270 -10.53 19.90 -1.15
N LEU A 271 -9.86 18.77 -1.33
CA LEU A 271 -9.91 18.01 -2.58
C LEU A 271 -11.30 17.38 -2.82
N LEU A 272 -11.89 16.79 -1.79
CA LEU A 272 -13.23 16.19 -1.88
C LEU A 272 -14.32 17.24 -2.15
N GLU A 273 -14.19 18.43 -1.58
CA GLU A 273 -15.12 19.54 -1.80
C GLU A 273 -15.04 20.10 -3.24
N ARG A 274 -13.98 19.79 -4.00
CA ARG A 274 -13.82 20.18 -5.41
C ARG A 274 -14.33 19.15 -6.41
N ILE A 275 -14.77 17.99 -5.96
CA ILE A 275 -15.34 16.95 -6.82
C ILE A 275 -16.71 17.40 -7.30
N ASP A 276 -17.00 17.21 -8.59
CA ASP A 276 -18.37 17.25 -9.08
C ASP A 276 -19.06 15.93 -8.73
N TRP A 277 -19.91 15.97 -7.71
CA TRP A 277 -20.58 14.78 -7.18
C TRP A 277 -21.79 14.34 -8.03
N ASN A 278 -22.30 15.19 -8.93
CA ASN A 278 -23.52 14.89 -9.68
C ASN A 278 -23.37 13.68 -10.62
N PRO A 279 -22.29 13.56 -11.42
CA PRO A 279 -22.06 12.37 -12.26
C PRO A 279 -21.98 11.09 -11.44
N LEU A 280 -21.38 11.14 -10.24
CA LEU A 280 -21.26 9.98 -9.35
C LEU A 280 -22.61 9.57 -8.76
N LYS A 281 -23.40 10.54 -8.31
CA LYS A 281 -24.76 10.32 -7.80
C LYS A 281 -25.66 9.72 -8.89
N ALA A 282 -25.53 10.18 -10.13
CA ALA A 282 -26.30 9.68 -11.28
C ALA A 282 -25.99 8.22 -11.66
N LEU A 283 -24.86 7.65 -11.18
CA LEU A 283 -24.59 6.22 -11.34
C LEU A 283 -25.55 5.36 -10.51
N LEU A 284 -26.02 5.87 -9.36
CA LEU A 284 -26.95 5.15 -8.48
C LEU A 284 -28.39 5.38 -8.97
N GLY A 285 -29.09 4.29 -9.28
CA GLY A 285 -30.49 4.36 -9.74
C GLY A 285 -30.71 4.02 -11.21
N ASN A 286 -29.63 3.74 -11.95
CA ASN A 286 -29.64 3.15 -13.29
C ASN A 286 -29.33 1.64 -13.24
#